data_AF-A0A9E3T155-F1
#
_entry.id   AF-A0A9E3T155-F1
#
_cell.length_a   1.000
_cell.length_b   1.000
_cell.length_c   1.000
_cell.angle_alpha   90.00
_cell.angle_beta   90.00
_cell.angle_gamma   90.00
#
_symmetry.space_group_name_H-M   'P 1'
#
loop_
_entity.id
_entity.type
_entity.pdbx_description
1 polymer ?
#
loop_
_entity_poly.entity_id
_entity_poly.type
_entity_poly.pdbx_seq_one_letter_code
_entity_poly.pdbx_strand_id
1 'polypeptide(L)'
;MVFTSANDVRVTSWEDLNRELFHYSFRDDRFRSPFMFRGLSDKDWELETSLMRLGHPVKQTSDLEPVILRAFKHYAYQDASVGNSVWNWLALAQHHGLPTRLLDWSTSPFAALHFVTTDPSEYKASGQY
;
A
#
# COMPACT_ATOMS: atom_id res chain seq x y z
N MET A 1 22.08 -1.17 -10.68
CA MET A 1 21.55 -1.22 -12.06
C MET A 1 20.07 -0.88 -11.94
N VAL A 2 19.65 0.31 -12.36
CA VAL A 2 18.25 0.77 -12.19
C VAL A 2 17.44 0.17 -13.34
N PHE A 3 16.60 -0.82 -13.05
CA PHE A 3 15.62 -1.32 -14.01
C PHE A 3 14.48 -0.31 -14.06
N THR A 4 14.46 0.57 -15.05
CA THR A 4 13.25 1.33 -15.37
C THR A 4 12.32 0.38 -16.11
N SER A 5 11.20 0.01 -15.50
CA SER A 5 10.17 -0.78 -16.18
C SER A 5 9.51 0.07 -17.28
N ALA A 6 8.85 -0.57 -18.25
CA ALA A 6 8.15 0.14 -19.34
C ALA A 6 7.04 1.11 -18.84
N ASN A 7 6.67 1.04 -17.55
CA ASN A 7 5.63 1.85 -16.93
C ASN A 7 6.18 2.90 -15.93
N ASP A 8 7.50 3.08 -15.87
CA ASP A 8 8.10 4.05 -14.94
C ASP A 8 8.10 5.44 -15.56
N VAL A 9 7.41 6.38 -14.91
CA VAL A 9 7.39 7.79 -15.30
C VAL A 9 8.17 8.62 -14.30
N ARG A 10 9.16 9.39 -14.78
CA ARG A 10 9.91 10.35 -13.95
C ARG A 10 9.30 11.73 -14.11
N VAL A 11 8.85 12.29 -13.01
CA VAL A 11 8.31 13.65 -12.95
C VAL A 11 9.38 14.61 -12.42
N THR A 12 9.48 15.79 -13.00
CA THR A 12 10.51 16.79 -12.65
C THR A 12 9.94 18.06 -12.03
N SER A 13 8.63 18.24 -12.06
CA SER A 13 7.95 19.39 -11.49
C SER A 13 6.59 19.00 -10.92
N TRP A 14 6.02 19.90 -10.10
CA TRP A 14 4.66 19.74 -9.57
C TRP A 14 3.61 19.69 -10.69
N GLU A 15 3.79 20.48 -11.74
CA GLU A 15 2.89 20.48 -12.90
C GLU A 15 2.95 19.15 -13.65
N ASP A 16 4.16 18.63 -13.89
CA ASP A 16 4.34 17.31 -14.51
C ASP A 16 3.68 16.22 -13.70
N LEU A 17 3.89 16.22 -12.37
CA LEU A 17 3.26 15.26 -11.48
C LEU A 17 1.73 15.29 -11.56
N ASN A 18 1.11 16.48 -11.51
CA ASN A 18 -0.34 16.59 -11.62
C ASN A 18 -0.84 16.12 -12.99
N ARG A 19 -0.14 16.48 -14.07
CA ARG A 19 -0.49 16.03 -15.40
C ARG A 19 -0.50 14.49 -15.47
N GLU A 20 0.52 13.83 -14.97
CA GLU A 20 0.61 12.35 -14.99
C GLU A 20 -0.46 11.69 -14.11
N LEU A 21 -0.64 12.16 -12.87
CA LEU A 21 -1.63 11.59 -11.93
C LEU A 21 -3.07 11.70 -12.44
N PHE A 22 -3.38 12.80 -13.14
CA PHE A 22 -4.73 13.11 -13.59
C PHE A 22 -4.96 12.92 -15.09
N HIS A 23 -3.95 12.48 -15.87
CA HIS A 23 -4.03 12.30 -17.32
C HIS A 23 -5.27 11.50 -17.75
N TYR A 24 -5.61 10.45 -16.99
CA TYR A 24 -6.73 9.56 -17.29
C TYR A 24 -8.04 9.93 -16.58
N SER A 25 -8.05 10.98 -15.77
CA SER A 25 -9.23 11.39 -14.99
C SER A 25 -10.31 12.00 -15.85
N PHE A 26 -9.96 12.58 -17.00
CA PHE A 26 -10.88 13.24 -17.93
C PHE A 26 -11.67 12.27 -18.84
N ARG A 27 -11.55 10.95 -18.62
CA ARG A 27 -12.22 9.92 -19.44
C ARG A 27 -13.61 9.51 -18.94
N ASP A 28 -13.96 9.86 -17.70
CA ASP A 28 -15.25 9.57 -17.06
C ASP A 28 -15.89 10.91 -16.65
N ASP A 29 -17.21 11.04 -16.81
CA ASP A 29 -18.02 12.20 -16.42
C ASP A 29 -17.87 12.57 -14.92
N ARG A 30 -17.28 11.66 -14.13
CA ARG A 30 -17.00 11.83 -12.71
C ARG A 30 -15.61 12.39 -12.39
N PHE A 31 -14.77 12.66 -13.39
CA PHE A 31 -13.41 13.21 -13.22
C PHE A 31 -12.53 12.42 -12.24
N ARG A 32 -12.60 11.09 -12.27
CA ARG A 32 -11.83 10.22 -11.38
C ARG A 32 -10.77 9.47 -12.15
N SER A 33 -9.56 9.45 -11.60
CA SER A 33 -8.52 8.57 -12.08
C SER A 33 -9.00 7.11 -11.94
N PRO A 34 -8.81 6.25 -12.96
CA PRO A 34 -9.15 4.83 -12.87
C PRO A 34 -8.15 4.03 -12.03
N PHE A 35 -7.09 4.67 -11.52
CA PHE A 35 -6.03 4.02 -10.78
C PHE A 35 -6.24 4.05 -9.27
N MET A 36 -5.61 3.09 -8.61
CA MET A 36 -5.35 3.09 -7.19
C MET A 36 -3.90 3.50 -6.95
N PHE A 37 -3.68 4.29 -5.90
CA PHE A 37 -2.40 4.89 -5.58
C PHE A 37 -1.90 4.37 -4.23
N ARG A 38 -0.59 4.20 -4.12
CA ARG A 38 0.13 3.92 -2.87
C ARG A 38 1.41 4.72 -2.86
N GLY A 39 1.68 5.41 -1.75
CA GLY A 39 2.90 6.19 -1.59
C GLY A 39 3.98 5.39 -0.89
N LEU A 40 5.19 5.39 -1.45
CA LEU A 40 6.42 4.88 -0.84
C LEU A 40 7.50 5.96 -1.03
N SER A 41 8.30 6.18 0.00
CA SER A 41 9.40 7.15 0.03
C SER A 41 10.60 6.72 -0.82
N ASP A 42 10.85 5.42 -0.91
CA ASP A 42 11.92 4.84 -1.72
C ASP A 42 11.35 4.09 -2.94
N LYS A 43 11.84 4.46 -4.13
CA LYS A 43 11.48 3.81 -5.40
C LYS A 43 11.97 2.35 -5.48
N ASP A 44 12.97 1.97 -4.68
CA ASP A 44 13.56 0.63 -4.68
C ASP A 44 12.82 -0.31 -3.72
N TRP A 45 11.80 0.19 -2.99
CA TRP A 45 10.95 -0.65 -2.16
C TRP A 45 9.96 -1.44 -3.01
N GLU A 46 9.90 -2.75 -2.75
CA GLU A 46 8.93 -3.64 -3.37
C GLU A 46 7.55 -3.51 -2.70
N LEU A 47 6.51 -3.90 -3.43
CA LEU A 47 5.14 -3.93 -2.91
C LEU A 47 4.91 -5.14 -2.00
N GLU A 48 5.46 -5.06 -0.79
CA GLU A 48 5.36 -6.11 0.21
C GLU A 48 4.24 -5.87 1.23
N THR A 49 3.47 -6.91 1.52
CA THR A 49 2.48 -6.92 2.61
C THR A 49 3.19 -7.02 3.96
N SER A 50 2.49 -6.66 5.06
CA SER A 50 3.04 -6.89 6.41
C SER A 50 3.33 -8.36 6.69
N LEU A 51 2.57 -9.26 6.06
CA LEU A 51 2.79 -10.69 6.12
C LEU A 51 4.04 -11.14 5.35
N MET A 52 4.32 -10.58 4.17
CA MET A 52 5.54 -10.88 3.40
C MET A 52 6.81 -10.42 4.13
N ARG A 53 6.75 -9.27 4.79
CA ARG A 53 7.86 -8.72 5.59
C ARG A 53 8.30 -9.60 6.77
N LEU A 54 7.56 -10.65 7.11
CA LEU A 54 8.01 -11.65 8.08
C LEU A 54 9.22 -12.46 7.58
N GLY A 55 9.56 -12.40 6.29
CA GLY A 55 10.77 -13.03 5.73
C GLY A 55 10.67 -14.55 5.58
N HIS A 56 9.48 -15.14 5.73
CA HIS A 56 9.25 -16.56 5.49
C HIS A 56 9.05 -16.85 3.99
N PRO A 57 9.40 -18.07 3.52
CA PRO A 57 9.04 -18.52 2.18
C PRO A 57 7.54 -18.38 1.93
N VAL A 58 7.15 -17.93 0.72
CA VAL A 58 5.74 -17.63 0.35
C VAL A 58 4.75 -18.70 0.78
N LYS A 59 5.12 -19.98 0.63
CA LYS A 59 4.28 -21.11 1.04
C LYS A 59 4.02 -21.11 2.55
N GLN A 60 5.07 -20.95 3.37
CA GLN A 60 4.95 -20.90 4.82
C GLN A 60 4.12 -19.69 5.26
N THR A 61 4.35 -18.54 4.62
CA THR A 61 3.60 -17.30 4.85
C THR A 61 2.09 -17.48 4.58
N SER A 62 1.74 -18.13 3.48
CA SER A 62 0.35 -18.44 3.10
C SER A 62 -0.32 -19.43 4.06
N ASP A 63 0.44 -20.39 4.60
CA ASP A 63 -0.07 -21.39 5.55
C ASP A 63 -0.22 -20.80 6.97
N LEU A 64 0.61 -19.81 7.32
CA LEU A 64 0.62 -19.15 8.62
C LEU A 64 -0.58 -18.20 8.82
N GLU A 65 -0.93 -17.40 7.81
CA GLU A 65 -1.96 -16.36 7.95
C GLU A 65 -3.33 -16.90 8.42
N PRO A 66 -3.87 -18.02 7.88
CA PRO A 66 -5.11 -18.59 8.37
C PRO A 66 -5.04 -19.04 9.83
N VAL A 67 -3.87 -19.49 10.31
CA VAL A 67 -3.66 -19.92 11.70
C VAL A 67 -3.72 -18.71 12.63
N ILE A 68 -2.94 -17.66 12.34
CA ILE A 68 -2.92 -16.44 13.16
C ILE A 68 -4.26 -15.69 13.11
N LEU A 69 -4.93 -15.68 11.96
CA LEU A 69 -6.25 -15.04 11.83
C LEU A 69 -7.32 -15.80 12.61
N ARG A 70 -7.28 -17.14 12.65
CA ARG A 70 -8.19 -17.93 13.50
C ARG A 70 -7.97 -17.64 14.98
N ALA A 71 -6.71 -17.56 15.42
CA ALA A 71 -6.38 -17.19 16.79
C ALA A 71 -6.90 -15.77 17.11
N PHE A 72 -6.65 -14.79 16.23
CA PHE A 72 -7.16 -13.44 16.37
C PHE A 72 -8.68 -13.40 16.52
N LYS A 73 -9.41 -14.09 15.62
CA LYS A 73 -10.88 -14.21 15.70
C LYS A 73 -11.34 -14.72 17.06
N HIS A 74 -10.73 -15.79 17.56
CA HIS A 74 -11.12 -16.39 18.83
C HIS A 74 -11.10 -15.38 19.99
N TYR A 75 -10.10 -14.51 20.05
CA TYR A 75 -9.99 -13.49 21.09
C TYR A 75 -10.82 -12.23 20.80
N ALA A 76 -10.93 -11.83 19.54
CA ALA A 76 -11.65 -10.61 19.15
C ALA A 76 -13.18 -10.78 19.08
N TYR A 77 -13.70 -12.01 19.03
CA TYR A 77 -15.14 -12.29 18.92
C TYR A 77 -15.98 -11.75 20.09
N GLN A 78 -15.36 -11.46 21.24
CA GLN A 78 -16.08 -10.92 22.39
C GLN A 78 -16.45 -9.43 22.21
N ASP A 79 -15.69 -8.69 21.39
CA ASP A 79 -15.81 -7.23 21.30
C ASP A 79 -16.25 -6.72 19.91
N ALA A 80 -16.31 -7.59 18.90
CA ALA A 80 -16.37 -7.15 17.50
C ALA A 80 -17.58 -7.69 16.71
N SER A 81 -18.47 -6.79 16.27
CA SER A 81 -19.62 -7.07 15.39
C SER A 81 -19.25 -7.09 13.89
N VAL A 82 -18.21 -7.85 13.55
CA VAL A 82 -17.49 -7.78 12.25
C VAL A 82 -18.19 -8.59 11.15
N GLY A 83 -19.17 -9.41 11.53
CA GLY A 83 -19.84 -10.35 10.65
C GLY A 83 -18.95 -11.52 10.21
N ASN A 84 -19.38 -12.24 9.16
CA ASN A 84 -18.71 -13.47 8.71
C ASN A 84 -17.71 -13.27 7.55
N SER A 85 -17.53 -12.03 7.07
CA SER A 85 -16.63 -11.73 5.95
C SER A 85 -15.17 -11.88 6.37
N VAL A 86 -14.41 -12.73 5.66
CA VAL A 86 -12.97 -12.88 5.88
C VAL A 86 -12.22 -11.56 5.70
N TRP A 87 -12.67 -10.70 4.78
CA TRP A 87 -12.06 -9.40 4.51
C TRP A 87 -12.23 -8.43 5.68
N ASN A 88 -13.40 -8.41 6.30
CA ASN A 88 -13.63 -7.56 7.48
C ASN A 88 -12.72 -8.00 8.64
N TRP A 89 -12.54 -9.31 8.81
CA TRP A 89 -11.63 -9.84 9.81
C TRP A 89 -10.16 -9.56 9.50
N LEU A 90 -9.73 -9.63 8.24
CA LEU A 90 -8.38 -9.25 7.84
C LEU A 90 -8.13 -7.75 8.08
N ALA A 91 -9.08 -6.89 7.72
CA ALA A 91 -8.97 -5.45 7.95
C ALA A 91 -8.91 -5.12 9.45
N LEU A 92 -9.77 -5.75 10.26
CA LEU A 92 -9.73 -5.58 11.72
C LEU A 92 -8.41 -6.09 12.30
N ALA A 93 -7.95 -7.27 11.88
CA ALA A 93 -6.69 -7.83 12.34
C ALA A 93 -5.50 -6.91 11.99
N GLN A 94 -5.46 -6.38 10.77
CA GLN A 94 -4.46 -5.41 10.34
C GLN A 94 -4.52 -4.11 11.16
N HIS A 95 -5.72 -3.62 11.50
CA HIS A 95 -5.91 -2.46 12.38
C HIS A 95 -5.29 -2.67 13.78
N HIS A 96 -5.34 -3.92 14.29
CA HIS A 96 -4.69 -4.32 15.54
C HIS A 96 -3.24 -4.78 15.37
N GLY A 97 -2.62 -4.55 14.21
CA GLY A 97 -1.20 -4.83 13.97
C GLY A 97 -0.87 -6.28 13.60
N LEU A 98 -1.87 -7.14 13.36
CA LEU A 98 -1.61 -8.49 12.87
C LEU A 98 -1.05 -8.40 11.44
N PRO A 99 0.04 -9.13 11.12
CA PRO A 99 0.50 -9.23 9.75
C PRO A 99 -0.56 -9.92 8.89
N THR A 100 -0.94 -9.28 7.77
CA THR A 100 -1.91 -9.81 6.82
C THR A 100 -1.43 -9.64 5.38
N ARG A 101 -2.09 -10.33 4.45
CA ARG A 101 -1.88 -10.19 3.02
C ARG A 101 -2.42 -8.88 2.43
N LEU A 102 -2.97 -7.99 3.25
CA LEU A 102 -3.54 -6.74 2.76
C LEU A 102 -2.44 -5.70 2.49
N LEU A 103 -2.65 -4.94 1.43
CA LEU A 103 -1.89 -3.74 1.10
C LEU A 103 -2.85 -2.55 1.15
N ASP A 104 -2.41 -1.48 1.80
CA ASP A 104 -3.11 -0.20 1.76
C ASP A 104 -2.98 0.46 0.38
N TRP A 105 -4.12 0.90 -0.15
CA TRP A 105 -4.25 1.65 -1.40
C TRP A 105 -5.26 2.77 -1.20
N SER A 106 -5.12 3.86 -1.95
CA SER A 106 -6.03 4.99 -1.94
C SER A 106 -6.46 5.36 -3.35
N THR A 107 -7.71 5.76 -3.53
CA THR A 107 -8.18 6.38 -4.79
C THR A 107 -7.70 7.83 -4.92
N SER A 108 -7.19 8.43 -3.84
CA SER A 108 -6.69 9.80 -3.85
C SER A 108 -5.18 9.80 -4.11
N PRO A 109 -4.72 10.36 -5.24
CA PRO A 109 -3.30 10.44 -5.52
C PRO A 109 -2.55 11.32 -4.51
N PHE A 110 -3.20 12.36 -3.98
CA PHE A 110 -2.59 13.22 -2.96
C PHE A 110 -2.47 12.56 -1.60
N ALA A 111 -3.40 11.66 -1.24
CA ALA A 111 -3.25 10.86 -0.03
C ALA A 111 -2.03 9.93 -0.14
N ALA A 112 -1.82 9.30 -1.30
CA ALA A 112 -0.60 8.53 -1.56
C ALA A 112 0.64 9.41 -1.51
N LEU A 113 0.63 10.59 -2.14
CA LEU A 113 1.77 11.51 -2.13
C LEU A 113 2.18 11.94 -0.71
N HIS A 114 1.22 12.18 0.19
CA HIS A 114 1.52 12.48 1.59
C HIS A 114 2.44 11.42 2.21
N PHE A 115 2.16 10.13 1.98
CA PHE A 115 2.98 9.03 2.49
C PHE A 115 4.37 8.96 1.87
N VAL A 116 4.54 9.37 0.60
CA VAL A 116 5.87 9.52 -0.02
C VAL A 116 6.74 10.51 0.76
N THR A 117 6.12 11.55 1.33
CA THR A 117 6.80 12.66 2.01
C THR A 117 6.70 12.62 3.54
N THR A 118 6.19 11.53 4.12
CA THR A 118 5.89 11.50 5.56
C THR A 118 7.14 11.34 6.43
N ASP A 119 8.21 10.71 5.93
CA ASP A 119 9.46 10.55 6.67
C ASP A 119 10.57 11.44 6.07
N PRO A 120 10.91 12.56 6.73
CA PRO A 120 11.97 13.42 6.25
C PRO A 120 13.37 12.84 6.30
N SER A 121 13.59 11.81 7.12
CA SER A 121 14.89 11.13 7.21
C SER A 121 15.18 10.24 6.00
N GLU A 122 14.11 9.82 5.31
CA GLU A 122 14.17 9.02 4.08
C GLU A 122 14.29 9.89 2.82
N TYR A 123 14.30 11.22 2.95
CA TYR A 123 14.81 12.11 1.92
C TYR A 123 16.31 11.88 1.78
N LYS A 124 16.68 10.80 1.08
CA LYS A 124 18.06 10.61 0.61
C LYS A 124 18.43 11.92 -0.06
N ALA A 125 19.41 12.62 0.52
CA ALA A 125 19.94 13.85 -0.03
C ALA A 125 20.45 13.55 -1.44
N SER A 126 19.61 13.69 -2.45
CA SER A 126 19.98 13.74 -3.86
C SER A 126 20.59 15.10 -4.15
N GLY A 127 21.51 15.53 -3.29
CA GLY A 127 22.26 16.76 -3.35
C GLY A 127 23.73 16.44 -3.52
N GLN A 128 24.07 15.81 -4.65
CA GLN A 128 25.38 16.04 -5.24
C GLN A 128 25.25 17.33 -6.05
N TYR A 129 25.64 18.44 -5.41
CA TYR A 129 26.10 19.65 -6.09
C TYR A 129 27.62 19.67 -6.03
#